data_AF-A0A8H9TK62-F1
#
_entry.id   AF-A0A8H9TK62-F1
#
_cell.length_a   1.000
_cell.length_b   1.000
_cell.length_c   1.000
_cell.angle_alpha   90.00
_cell.angle_beta   90.00
_cell.angle_gamma   90.00
#
_symmetry.space_group_name_H-M   'P 1'
#
loop_
_entity.id
_entity.type
_entity.pdbx_description
1 polymer ?
#
loop_
_entity_poly.entity_id
_entity_poly.type
_entity_poly.pdbx_seq_one_letter_code
_entity_poly.pdbx_strand_id
1 'polypeptide(L)'
;MINFSCNGCGACCYGGISLTPEEYFFKHYDDFAVNLSLSAYDIRNLVSPEFPERSYKKQKKYLSDNFFVSIKTKSDRKVAVFLEFVSVNPAIVPCRNLNDFKQCSIYSRRPKVCSLYPYRIDTTPTELKHGLLMEKSRSIETTGEIKACEGFMNTQEVIFTDKPTDPGIIPLLNERTMELRKYKSLMKQFIQYIMINENISEQIERNSAFNTPNGERITLSLVDLAKFYISRDGYLTYNMERLLIANSKMLKSEAVRINEIGDKRLSKYAESLMTDHVVHETLLELNNTAP
;
A
#
# COMPACT_ATOMS: atom_id res chain seq x y z
N MET A 1 -26.26 -11.48 8.71
CA MET A 1 -26.02 -10.13 8.16
C MET A 1 -25.18 -9.41 9.19
N ILE A 2 -24.00 -8.92 8.83
CA ILE A 2 -23.19 -8.12 9.75
C ILE A 2 -23.74 -6.68 9.67
N ASN A 3 -23.97 -6.08 10.82
CA ASN A 3 -24.30 -4.67 10.96
C ASN A 3 -22.95 -3.98 11.23
N PHE A 4 -22.51 -3.06 10.38
CA PHE A 4 -21.21 -2.40 10.48
C PHE A 4 -21.29 -0.88 10.50
N SER A 5 -20.60 -0.23 11.46
CA SER A 5 -20.21 1.19 11.40
C SER A 5 -18.69 1.33 11.35
N CYS A 6 -18.17 2.08 10.37
CA CYS A 6 -16.75 2.40 10.32
C CYS A 6 -16.48 3.62 11.19
N ASN A 7 -15.86 3.44 12.35
CA ASN A 7 -15.43 4.58 13.18
C ASN A 7 -13.90 4.62 13.36
N GLY A 8 -13.16 3.85 12.55
CA GLY A 8 -11.80 3.42 12.91
C GLY A 8 -10.66 4.41 12.64
N CYS A 9 -10.74 5.23 11.60
CA CYS A 9 -9.74 6.26 11.31
C CYS A 9 -10.11 7.13 10.10
N GLY A 10 -10.97 6.63 9.20
CA GLY A 10 -11.31 7.30 7.95
C GLY A 10 -10.28 7.09 6.82
N ALA A 11 -9.12 6.50 7.11
CA ALA A 11 -8.01 6.42 6.17
C ALA A 11 -8.33 5.64 4.88
N CYS A 12 -9.09 4.55 4.95
CA CYS A 12 -9.51 3.81 3.74
C CYS A 12 -10.63 4.51 2.95
N CYS A 13 -11.36 5.43 3.59
CA CYS A 13 -12.45 6.19 2.98
C CYS A 13 -11.90 7.43 2.27
N TYR A 14 -10.83 8.02 2.82
CA TYR A 14 -10.20 9.26 2.37
C TYR A 14 -8.67 9.09 2.41
N GLY A 15 -8.18 8.12 1.66
CA GLY A 15 -6.75 7.79 1.57
C GLY A 15 -6.53 6.48 0.84
N GLY A 16 -5.24 6.14 0.66
CA GLY A 16 -4.83 4.90 0.03
C GLY A 16 -4.81 3.73 1.01
N ILE A 17 -5.31 2.57 0.59
CA ILE A 17 -5.20 1.32 1.33
C ILE A 17 -3.94 0.57 0.91
N SER A 18 -3.29 -0.09 1.87
CA SER A 18 -2.14 -0.97 1.59
C SER A 18 -2.61 -2.41 1.48
N LEU A 19 -2.23 -3.09 0.41
CA LEU A 19 -2.65 -4.43 0.00
C LEU A 19 -1.46 -5.41 0.05
N THR A 20 -1.70 -6.65 0.46
CA THR A 20 -0.73 -7.74 0.24
C THR A 20 -0.66 -8.07 -1.26
N PRO A 21 0.40 -8.75 -1.72
CA PRO A 21 0.47 -9.24 -3.10
C PRO A 21 -0.74 -10.09 -3.49
N GLU A 22 -1.23 -10.97 -2.61
CA GLU A 22 -2.41 -11.80 -2.90
C GLU A 22 -3.70 -10.98 -2.96
N GLU A 23 -3.85 -10.00 -2.07
CA GLU A 23 -4.97 -9.08 -2.11
C GLU A 23 -5.04 -8.33 -3.43
N TYR A 24 -3.91 -7.78 -3.89
CA TYR A 24 -3.87 -7.08 -5.16
C TYR A 24 -4.09 -8.04 -6.34
N PHE A 25 -3.28 -9.10 -6.47
CA PHE A 25 -3.29 -9.94 -7.68
C PHE A 25 -4.54 -10.79 -7.86
N PHE A 26 -5.21 -11.19 -6.78
CA PHE A 26 -6.31 -12.17 -6.86
C PHE A 26 -7.62 -11.71 -6.25
N LYS A 27 -7.59 -10.75 -5.31
CA LYS A 27 -8.79 -10.35 -4.57
C LYS A 27 -9.35 -9.00 -5.06
N HIS A 28 -8.52 -7.99 -5.33
CA HIS A 28 -8.94 -6.58 -5.45
C HIS A 28 -8.42 -5.84 -6.69
N TYR A 29 -7.90 -6.55 -7.68
CA TYR A 29 -7.31 -5.95 -8.88
C TYR A 29 -8.28 -5.09 -9.71
N ASP A 30 -9.59 -5.26 -9.51
CA ASP A 30 -10.68 -4.52 -10.18
C ASP A 30 -11.37 -3.50 -9.26
N ASP A 31 -10.99 -3.46 -7.98
CA ASP A 31 -11.59 -2.59 -6.97
C ASP A 31 -10.79 -1.30 -6.75
N PHE A 32 -9.48 -1.32 -7.02
CA PHE A 32 -8.57 -0.20 -6.79
C PHE A 32 -7.55 -0.03 -7.91
N ALA A 33 -7.31 1.22 -8.32
CA ALA A 33 -6.07 1.58 -8.99
C ALA A 33 -4.94 1.51 -7.97
N VAL A 34 -3.81 0.88 -8.30
CA VAL A 34 -2.72 0.59 -7.37
C VAL A 34 -1.39 1.03 -7.95
N ASN A 35 -0.57 1.63 -7.08
CA ASN A 35 0.84 1.85 -7.29
C ASN A 35 1.66 0.89 -6.43
N LEU A 36 2.81 0.48 -6.95
CA LEU A 36 3.82 -0.17 -6.13
C LEU A 36 4.62 0.92 -5.41
N SER A 37 4.72 0.84 -4.10
CA SER A 37 5.43 1.83 -3.27
C SER A 37 6.52 1.15 -2.46
N LEU A 38 7.63 1.86 -2.31
CA LEU A 38 8.79 1.42 -1.56
C LEU A 38 9.14 2.44 -0.49
N SER A 39 9.14 2.00 0.76
CA SER A 39 9.56 2.80 1.91
C SER A 39 10.96 2.37 2.34
N ALA A 40 11.83 3.34 2.64
CA ALA A 40 13.22 3.10 3.00
C ALA A 40 13.59 3.80 4.31
N TYR A 41 14.18 3.04 5.23
CA TYR A 41 14.55 3.53 6.56
C TYR A 41 15.98 3.12 6.91
N ASP A 42 16.83 4.06 7.35
CA ASP A 42 18.09 3.72 7.99
C ASP A 42 17.80 2.94 9.29
N ILE A 43 18.30 1.72 9.36
CA ILE A 43 18.01 0.80 10.46
C ILE A 43 18.45 1.40 11.80
N ARG A 44 19.55 2.16 11.82
CA ARG A 44 20.12 2.74 13.05
C ARG A 44 19.22 3.81 13.66
N ASN A 45 18.44 4.47 12.82
CA ASN A 45 17.59 5.58 13.19
C ASN A 45 16.11 5.14 13.33
N LEU A 46 15.82 3.85 13.17
CA LEU A 46 14.45 3.33 13.27
C LEU A 46 14.05 3.29 14.75
N VAL A 47 13.05 4.08 15.14
CA VAL A 47 12.48 4.05 16.49
C VAL A 47 11.16 3.30 16.41
N SER A 48 11.03 2.19 17.13
CA SER A 48 9.74 1.53 17.35
C SER A 48 9.31 1.75 18.80
N PRO A 49 8.01 1.96 19.09
CA PRO A 49 7.49 2.00 20.44
C PRO A 49 7.87 0.76 21.29
N GLU A 50 8.06 -0.41 20.66
CA GLU A 50 8.47 -1.64 21.33
C GLU A 50 9.97 -1.65 21.71
N PHE A 51 10.79 -0.82 21.04
CA PHE A 51 12.24 -0.75 21.23
C PHE A 51 12.70 0.72 21.30
N PRO A 52 12.40 1.44 22.40
CA PRO A 52 12.84 2.83 22.56
C PRO A 52 14.37 2.96 22.62
N GLU A 53 15.05 1.89 23.06
CA GLU A 53 16.49 1.77 22.96
C GLU A 53 16.90 1.54 21.50
N ARG A 54 17.74 2.42 20.94
CA ARG A 54 18.29 2.32 19.57
C ARG A 54 19.27 1.15 19.39
N SER A 55 18.86 -0.06 19.75
CA SER A 55 19.66 -1.27 19.64
C SER A 55 19.54 -1.86 18.24
N TYR A 56 20.61 -1.73 17.46
CA TYR A 56 20.68 -2.28 16.09
C TYR A 56 20.30 -3.76 16.01
N LYS A 57 20.70 -4.60 16.98
CA LYS A 57 20.38 -6.03 16.97
C LYS A 57 18.89 -6.29 17.19
N LYS A 58 18.26 -5.57 18.12
CA LYS A 58 16.81 -5.66 18.39
C LYS A 58 16.01 -5.13 17.18
N GLN A 59 16.37 -3.95 16.66
CA GLN A 59 15.76 -3.35 15.47
C GLN A 59 15.87 -4.25 14.24
N LYS A 60 17.07 -4.80 13.96
CA LYS A 60 17.28 -5.72 12.83
C LYS A 60 16.42 -6.98 12.96
N LYS A 61 16.33 -7.55 14.16
CA LYS A 61 15.49 -8.72 14.41
C LYS A 61 14.01 -8.39 14.18
N TYR A 62 13.52 -7.32 14.78
CA TYR A 62 12.17 -6.81 14.58
C TYR A 62 11.84 -6.60 13.08
N LEU A 63 12.69 -5.88 12.35
CA LEU A 63 12.50 -5.65 10.91
C LEU A 63 12.46 -6.95 10.10
N SER A 64 13.34 -7.90 10.44
CA SER A 64 13.32 -9.23 9.82
C SER A 64 12.01 -9.97 10.11
N ASP A 65 11.50 -9.91 11.33
CA ASP A 65 10.27 -10.56 11.74
C ASP A 65 9.03 -9.91 11.05
N ASN A 66 9.17 -8.64 10.64
CA ASN A 66 8.11 -7.79 10.07
C ASN A 66 8.28 -7.48 8.58
N PHE A 67 8.79 -8.44 7.81
CA PHE A 67 8.79 -8.45 6.34
C PHE A 67 9.68 -7.40 5.66
N PHE A 68 10.42 -6.58 6.40
CA PHE A 68 11.39 -5.68 5.80
C PHE A 68 12.56 -6.46 5.20
N VAL A 69 13.09 -5.92 4.10
CA VAL A 69 14.30 -6.40 3.45
C VAL A 69 15.44 -5.46 3.80
N SER A 70 16.48 -6.00 4.44
CA SER A 70 17.70 -5.23 4.69
C SER A 70 18.57 -5.23 3.44
N ILE A 71 18.94 -4.04 2.98
CA ILE A 71 19.88 -3.81 1.90
C ILE A 71 21.06 -2.96 2.38
N LYS A 72 22.08 -2.90 1.53
CA LYS A 72 23.23 -2.02 1.70
C LYS A 72 23.24 -1.03 0.53
N THR A 73 23.32 0.25 0.85
CA THR A 73 23.39 1.33 -0.14
C THR A 73 24.80 1.50 -0.70
N LYS A 74 25.00 2.34 -1.73
CA LYS A 74 26.33 2.63 -2.28
C LYS A 74 27.20 3.33 -1.22
N SER A 75 26.61 4.14 -0.34
CA SER A 75 27.26 4.76 0.82
C SER A 75 27.46 3.85 2.04
N ASP A 76 27.44 2.52 1.87
CA ASP A 76 27.63 1.51 2.91
C ASP A 76 26.55 1.47 4.02
N ARG A 77 25.52 2.33 3.95
CA ARG A 77 24.46 2.37 4.96
C ARG A 77 23.55 1.16 4.86
N LYS A 78 23.16 0.64 6.02
CA LYS A 78 22.19 -0.46 6.13
C LYS A 78 20.79 0.11 6.22
N VAL A 79 20.01 -0.16 5.19
CA VAL A 79 18.65 0.36 5.04
C VAL A 79 17.68 -0.81 5.09
N ALA A 80 16.58 -0.62 5.81
CA ALA A 80 15.43 -1.50 5.77
C ALA A 80 14.43 -0.96 4.76
N VAL A 81 14.00 -1.83 3.87
CA VAL A 81 13.13 -1.50 2.76
C VAL A 81 11.86 -2.30 2.89
N PHE A 82 10.73 -1.66 2.64
CA PHE A 82 9.43 -2.29 2.64
C PHE A 82 8.71 -2.00 1.33
N LEU A 83 8.14 -3.03 0.72
CA LEU A 83 7.40 -2.93 -0.53
C LEU A 83 5.91 -3.11 -0.23
N GLU A 84 5.08 -2.22 -0.76
CA GLU A 84 3.64 -2.27 -0.60
C GLU A 84 2.90 -1.96 -1.89
N PHE A 85 1.77 -2.64 -2.10
CA PHE A 85 0.80 -2.29 -3.11
C PHE A 85 -0.18 -1.31 -2.47
N VAL A 86 -0.20 -0.06 -2.94
CA VAL A 86 -0.99 1.01 -2.32
C VAL A 86 -2.00 1.51 -3.33
N SER A 87 -3.28 1.57 -2.93
CA SER A 87 -4.29 2.15 -3.81
C SER A 87 -4.05 3.64 -4.00
N VAL A 88 -4.20 4.09 -5.23
CA VAL A 88 -4.18 5.49 -5.63
C VAL A 88 -5.49 6.14 -5.20
N ASN A 89 -5.43 6.88 -4.09
CA ASN A 89 -6.54 7.71 -3.64
C ASN A 89 -5.98 8.85 -2.77
N PRO A 90 -5.95 10.10 -3.26
CA PRO A 90 -5.52 11.24 -2.46
C PRO A 90 -6.40 11.36 -1.22
N ALA A 91 -5.80 11.69 -0.09
CA ALA A 91 -6.52 11.66 1.17
C ALA A 91 -7.61 12.74 1.31
N ILE A 92 -7.66 13.74 0.43
CA ILE A 92 -8.74 14.73 0.39
C ILE A 92 -9.91 14.33 -0.53
N VAL A 93 -9.79 13.18 -1.20
CA VAL A 93 -10.76 12.68 -2.18
C VAL A 93 -11.49 11.45 -1.60
N PRO A 94 -12.84 11.41 -1.65
CA PRO A 94 -13.58 10.22 -1.25
C PRO A 94 -13.16 9.03 -2.11
N CYS A 95 -13.00 7.85 -1.50
CA CYS A 95 -12.73 6.61 -2.18
C CYS A 95 -13.83 6.32 -3.21
N ARG A 96 -13.45 5.85 -4.41
CA ARG A 96 -14.38 5.51 -5.51
C ARG A 96 -15.48 4.52 -5.12
N ASN A 97 -15.24 3.74 -4.07
CA ASN A 97 -16.17 2.73 -3.59
C ASN A 97 -17.20 3.32 -2.61
N LEU A 98 -17.13 4.60 -2.26
CA LEU A 98 -18.17 5.29 -1.50
C LEU A 98 -19.27 5.76 -2.44
N ASN A 99 -20.52 5.39 -2.15
CA ASN A 99 -21.69 5.96 -2.82
C ASN A 99 -22.03 7.36 -2.27
N ASP A 100 -23.08 7.98 -2.81
CA ASP A 100 -23.54 9.32 -2.39
C ASP A 100 -23.99 9.38 -0.92
N PHE A 101 -24.36 8.24 -0.34
CA PHE A 101 -24.66 8.08 1.08
C PHE A 101 -23.42 7.79 1.94
N LYS A 102 -22.21 7.90 1.37
CA LYS A 102 -20.92 7.58 1.99
C LYS A 102 -20.82 6.14 2.49
N GLN A 103 -21.51 5.20 1.85
CA GLN A 103 -21.46 3.78 2.17
C GLN A 103 -20.51 3.07 1.20
N CYS A 104 -19.66 2.18 1.72
CA CYS A 104 -18.68 1.46 0.91
C CYS A 104 -19.34 0.29 0.17
N SER A 105 -19.36 0.35 -1.17
CA SER A 105 -19.97 -0.65 -2.06
C SER A 105 -19.29 -2.03 -1.98
N ILE A 106 -17.99 -2.09 -1.64
CA ILE A 106 -17.26 -3.34 -1.44
C ILE A 106 -17.90 -4.18 -0.33
N TYR A 107 -18.52 -3.54 0.67
CA TYR A 107 -19.15 -4.24 1.79
C TYR A 107 -20.17 -5.28 1.35
N SER A 108 -20.98 -4.95 0.34
CA SER A 108 -22.01 -5.86 -0.21
C SER A 108 -21.42 -7.20 -0.67
N ARG A 109 -20.16 -7.19 -1.13
CA ARG A 109 -19.39 -8.36 -1.57
C ARG A 109 -18.51 -8.93 -0.46
N ARG A 110 -17.94 -8.08 0.39
CA ARG A 110 -16.91 -8.42 1.39
C ARG A 110 -17.08 -7.60 2.67
N PRO A 111 -17.95 -8.01 3.60
CA PRO A 111 -18.28 -7.19 4.76
C PRO A 111 -17.11 -6.99 5.75
N LYS A 112 -16.12 -7.89 5.76
CA LYS A 112 -14.95 -7.81 6.65
C LYS A 112 -13.78 -6.97 6.11
N VAL A 113 -13.86 -6.49 4.87
CA VAL A 113 -12.79 -5.72 4.21
C VAL A 113 -12.53 -4.38 4.91
N CYS A 114 -13.59 -3.66 5.27
CA CYS A 114 -13.48 -2.41 6.03
C CYS A 114 -12.88 -2.61 7.42
N SER A 115 -12.86 -3.85 7.90
CA SER A 115 -12.26 -4.20 9.16
C SER A 115 -10.77 -4.56 9.08
N LEU A 116 -10.21 -4.66 7.87
CA LEU A 116 -8.80 -5.00 7.64
C LEU A 116 -7.97 -3.82 7.13
N TYR A 117 -8.53 -2.97 6.27
CA TYR A 117 -7.76 -1.91 5.62
C TYR A 117 -7.44 -0.66 6.43
N PRO A 118 -8.09 -0.35 7.55
CA PRO A 118 -7.54 0.62 8.50
C PRO A 118 -6.12 0.25 8.99
N TYR A 119 -5.71 -1.02 8.82
CA TYR A 119 -4.40 -1.51 9.19
C TYR A 119 -3.46 -1.54 7.98
N ARG A 120 -2.36 -0.80 8.09
CA ARG A 120 -1.27 -0.93 7.13
C ARG A 120 -0.48 -2.21 7.40
N ILE A 121 -0.07 -2.85 6.31
CA ILE A 121 0.68 -4.12 6.32
C ILE A 121 2.12 -3.99 6.85
N ASP A 122 2.64 -2.76 6.95
CA ASP A 122 3.92 -2.48 7.63
C ASP A 122 3.77 -2.41 9.16
N THR A 123 2.54 -2.54 9.68
CA THR A 123 2.25 -2.63 11.12
C THR A 123 1.91 -4.06 11.50
N THR A 124 2.52 -4.58 12.56
CA THR A 124 2.25 -5.93 13.07
C THR A 124 0.95 -6.02 13.89
N PRO A 125 0.40 -7.23 14.11
CA PRO A 125 -0.70 -7.41 15.05
C PRO A 125 -0.42 -6.96 16.49
N THR A 126 0.85 -6.94 16.94
CA THR A 126 1.21 -6.43 18.28
C THR A 126 1.25 -4.91 18.34
N GLU A 127 1.45 -4.25 17.20
CA GLU A 127 1.51 -2.78 17.04
C GLU A 127 0.21 -2.19 16.49
N LEU A 128 -0.85 -3.00 16.48
CA LEU A 128 -2.14 -2.68 15.88
C LEU A 128 -2.71 -1.35 16.35
N LYS A 129 -2.61 -1.09 17.66
CA LYS A 129 -3.04 0.17 18.27
C LYS A 129 -2.24 1.36 17.74
N HIS A 130 -0.93 1.19 17.57
CA HIS A 130 -0.06 2.24 17.06
C HIS A 130 -0.37 2.55 15.59
N GLY A 131 -0.49 1.52 14.74
CA GLY A 131 -0.87 1.71 13.33
C GLY A 131 -2.22 2.41 13.16
N LEU A 132 -3.22 2.04 13.96
CA LEU A 132 -4.52 2.73 13.95
C LEU A 132 -4.41 4.20 14.33
N LEU A 133 -3.64 4.51 15.39
CA LEU A 133 -3.42 5.88 15.82
C LEU A 133 -2.67 6.68 14.74
N MET A 134 -1.69 6.09 14.06
CA MET A 134 -0.99 6.74 12.95
C MET A 134 -1.92 7.05 11.79
N GLU A 135 -2.73 6.09 11.33
CA GLU A 135 -3.67 6.31 10.23
C GLU A 135 -4.77 7.32 10.60
N LYS A 136 -5.22 7.29 11.86
CA LYS A 136 -6.17 8.28 12.40
C LYS A 136 -5.55 9.68 12.41
N SER A 137 -4.35 9.83 12.95
CA SER A 137 -3.64 11.13 12.97
C SER A 137 -3.42 11.64 11.54
N ARG A 138 -2.99 10.79 10.61
CA ARG A 138 -2.80 11.16 9.19
C ARG A 138 -4.12 11.62 8.55
N SER A 139 -5.22 10.92 8.81
CA SER A 139 -6.53 11.32 8.28
C SER A 139 -6.94 12.70 8.80
N ILE A 140 -6.73 12.97 10.09
CA ILE A 140 -7.03 14.27 10.71
C ILE A 140 -6.11 15.36 10.15
N GLU A 141 -4.80 15.12 10.07
CA GLU A 141 -3.83 16.07 9.50
C GLU A 141 -4.16 16.42 8.04
N THR A 142 -4.64 15.45 7.26
CA THR A 142 -4.90 15.67 5.83
C THR A 142 -6.26 16.28 5.56
N THR A 143 -7.29 15.88 6.31
CA THR A 143 -8.69 16.27 6.02
C THR A 143 -9.29 17.24 7.03
N GLY A 144 -8.59 17.53 8.13
CA GLY A 144 -9.04 18.36 9.24
C GLY A 144 -9.90 17.62 10.27
N GLU A 145 -10.46 16.46 9.91
CA GLU A 145 -11.36 15.68 10.78
C GLU A 145 -11.27 14.18 10.46
N ILE A 146 -12.07 13.35 11.12
CA ILE A 146 -12.20 11.93 10.75
C ILE A 146 -13.35 11.82 9.76
N LYS A 147 -13.03 11.54 8.49
CA LYS A 147 -14.03 11.29 7.45
C LYS A 147 -14.18 9.77 7.23
N ALA A 148 -14.98 9.12 8.06
CA ALA A 148 -15.25 7.69 7.92
C ALA A 148 -16.50 7.41 7.07
N CYS A 149 -16.65 6.18 6.56
CA CYS A 149 -17.87 5.78 5.87
C CYS A 149 -19.01 5.54 6.87
N GLU A 150 -20.24 5.78 6.45
CA GLU A 150 -21.44 5.70 7.30
C GLU A 150 -21.88 4.25 7.58
N GLY A 151 -21.08 3.25 7.16
CA GLY A 151 -21.39 1.84 7.31
C GLY A 151 -22.39 1.30 6.28
N PHE A 152 -22.83 0.06 6.48
CA PHE A 152 -23.86 -0.59 5.66
C PHE A 152 -24.95 -1.05 6.63
N MET A 153 -26.05 -0.29 6.66
CA MET A 153 -27.10 -0.25 7.70
C MET A 153 -26.74 0.61 8.93
N ASN A 154 -27.70 1.40 9.40
CA ASN A 154 -27.58 2.31 10.56
C ASN A 154 -27.40 1.51 11.86
N THR A 155 -26.17 1.22 12.24
CA THR A 155 -25.83 0.53 13.48
C THR A 155 -24.97 1.42 14.34
N GLN A 156 -25.20 1.36 15.65
CA GLN A 156 -24.38 2.07 16.63
C GLN A 156 -23.16 1.25 17.09
N GLU A 157 -23.01 0.00 16.62
CA GLU A 157 -21.88 -0.85 17.00
C GLU A 157 -20.60 -0.40 16.32
N VAL A 158 -19.67 0.05 17.16
CA VAL A 158 -18.36 0.56 16.77
C VAL A 158 -17.37 -0.60 16.64
N ILE A 159 -16.94 -0.91 15.41
CA ILE A 159 -15.97 -2.01 15.20
C ILE A 159 -14.53 -1.59 15.57
N PHE A 160 -14.27 -0.28 15.64
CA PHE A 160 -12.93 0.27 15.85
C PHE A 160 -12.93 1.45 16.81
N THR A 161 -12.20 1.32 17.92
CA THR A 161 -11.80 2.43 18.79
C THR A 161 -10.28 2.64 18.66
N ASP A 162 -9.50 1.98 19.52
CA ASP A 162 -8.04 1.88 19.52
C ASP A 162 -7.57 0.41 19.37
N LYS A 163 -8.52 -0.52 19.25
CA LYS A 163 -8.35 -1.95 18.96
C LYS A 163 -9.56 -2.45 18.13
N PRO A 164 -9.43 -3.51 17.33
CA PRO A 164 -10.59 -4.16 16.74
C PRO A 164 -11.48 -4.75 17.84
N THR A 165 -12.77 -4.49 17.76
CA THR A 165 -13.77 -5.07 18.68
C THR A 165 -14.40 -6.36 18.11
N ASP A 166 -14.28 -6.59 16.80
CA ASP A 166 -14.69 -7.84 16.14
C ASP A 166 -13.60 -8.92 16.29
N PRO A 167 -13.89 -10.04 17.00
CA PRO A 167 -12.93 -11.14 17.19
C PRO A 167 -12.57 -11.85 15.87
N GLY A 168 -13.39 -11.72 14.83
CA GLY A 168 -13.15 -12.27 13.50
C GLY A 168 -12.02 -11.59 12.72
N ILE A 169 -11.46 -10.49 13.22
CA ILE A 169 -10.41 -9.70 12.55
C ILE A 169 -9.01 -10.24 12.81
N ILE A 170 -8.74 -10.75 14.01
CA ILE A 170 -7.43 -11.29 14.37
C ILE A 170 -6.99 -12.43 13.42
N PRO A 171 -7.83 -13.42 13.08
CA PRO A 171 -7.47 -14.46 12.10
C PRO A 171 -7.10 -13.90 10.73
N LEU A 172 -7.79 -12.86 10.28
CA LEU A 172 -7.54 -12.23 8.97
C LEU A 172 -6.22 -11.43 8.96
N LEU A 173 -5.89 -10.76 10.06
CA LEU A 173 -4.58 -10.11 10.23
C LEU A 173 -3.43 -11.12 10.23
N ASN A 174 -3.65 -12.28 10.85
CA ASN A 174 -2.71 -13.38 10.83
C ASN A 174 -2.55 -13.96 9.42
N GLU A 175 -3.64 -14.08 8.65
CA GLU A 175 -3.60 -14.49 7.22
C GLU A 175 -2.73 -13.52 6.42
N ARG A 176 -2.97 -12.20 6.49
CA ARG A 176 -2.15 -11.19 5.79
C ARG A 176 -0.67 -11.28 6.19
N THR A 177 -0.39 -11.49 7.47
CA THR A 177 0.98 -11.71 7.99
C THR A 177 1.62 -12.95 7.35
N MET A 178 0.89 -14.05 7.25
CA MET A 178 1.38 -15.28 6.60
C MET A 178 1.60 -15.08 5.11
N GLU A 179 0.69 -14.39 4.41
CA GLU A 179 0.84 -14.03 3.00
C GLU A 179 2.14 -13.23 2.78
N LEU A 180 2.39 -12.18 3.58
CA LEU A 180 3.61 -11.37 3.46
C LEU A 180 4.89 -12.20 3.66
N ARG A 181 4.88 -13.17 4.58
CA ARG A 181 6.02 -14.10 4.78
C ARG A 181 6.27 -14.95 3.53
N LYS A 182 5.21 -15.45 2.89
CA LYS A 182 5.29 -16.26 1.67
C LYS A 182 5.98 -15.49 0.54
N TYR A 183 5.67 -14.20 0.36
CA TYR A 183 6.25 -13.39 -0.71
C TYR A 183 7.59 -12.73 -0.36
N LYS A 184 8.05 -12.77 0.90
CA LYS A 184 9.26 -12.06 1.34
C LYS A 184 10.50 -12.35 0.49
N SER A 185 10.72 -13.63 0.13
CA SER A 185 11.87 -14.02 -0.71
C SER A 185 11.80 -13.38 -2.10
N LEU A 186 10.60 -13.39 -2.69
CA LEU A 186 10.35 -12.82 -4.00
C LEU A 186 10.48 -11.29 -4.00
N MET A 187 9.96 -10.62 -2.95
CA MET A 187 10.11 -9.18 -2.79
C MET A 187 11.57 -8.79 -2.61
N LYS A 188 12.36 -9.57 -1.86
CA LYS A 188 13.81 -9.36 -1.75
C LYS A 188 14.50 -9.44 -3.11
N GLN A 189 14.14 -10.44 -3.92
CA GLN A 189 14.69 -10.60 -5.26
C GLN A 189 14.29 -9.44 -6.19
N PHE A 190 13.04 -8.99 -6.12
CA PHE A 190 12.58 -7.83 -6.88
C PHE A 190 13.31 -6.55 -6.45
N ILE A 191 13.50 -6.32 -5.15
CA ILE A 191 14.29 -5.19 -4.65
C ILE A 191 15.71 -5.24 -5.23
N GLN A 192 16.36 -6.41 -5.23
CA GLN A 192 17.69 -6.55 -5.83
C GLN A 192 17.70 -6.23 -7.34
N TYR A 193 16.65 -6.62 -8.06
CA TYR A 193 16.48 -6.32 -9.48
C TYR A 193 16.38 -4.80 -9.73
N ILE A 194 15.53 -4.08 -8.99
CA ILE A 194 15.35 -2.63 -9.19
C ILE A 194 16.51 -1.79 -8.65
N MET A 195 17.30 -2.30 -7.70
CA MET A 195 18.47 -1.59 -7.16
C MET A 195 19.59 -1.36 -8.18
N ILE A 196 19.55 -2.05 -9.33
CA ILE A 196 20.47 -1.79 -10.45
C ILE A 196 20.17 -0.43 -11.10
N ASN A 197 18.94 0.06 -10.99
CA ASN A 197 18.56 1.38 -11.45
C ASN A 197 19.14 2.46 -10.51
N GLU A 198 20.04 3.30 -11.03
CA GLU A 198 20.73 4.32 -10.24
C GLU A 198 19.78 5.34 -9.63
N ASN A 199 18.72 5.72 -10.34
CA ASN A 199 17.74 6.68 -9.85
C ASN A 199 17.01 6.14 -8.61
N ILE A 200 16.59 4.86 -8.63
CA ILE A 200 15.95 4.21 -7.47
C ILE A 200 16.93 4.12 -6.30
N SER A 201 18.18 3.73 -6.57
CA SER A 201 19.22 3.66 -5.54
C SER A 201 19.45 5.02 -4.88
N GLU A 202 19.52 6.10 -5.66
CA GLU A 202 19.69 7.46 -5.13
C GLU A 202 18.49 7.94 -4.31
N GLN A 203 17.26 7.63 -4.75
CA GLN A 203 16.06 7.95 -3.99
C GLN A 203 16.04 7.22 -2.65
N ILE A 204 16.39 5.93 -2.62
CA ILE A 204 16.49 5.17 -1.36
C ILE A 204 17.51 5.82 -0.43
N GLU A 205 18.67 6.19 -0.96
CA GLU A 205 19.71 6.83 -0.18
C GLU A 205 19.25 8.16 0.44
N ARG A 206 18.55 8.97 -0.35
CA ARG A 206 18.01 10.26 0.09
C ARG A 206 16.94 10.08 1.17
N ASN A 207 15.95 9.21 0.90
CA ASN A 207 14.78 9.07 1.77
C ASN A 207 15.14 8.40 3.10
N SER A 208 16.12 7.48 3.09
CA SER A 208 16.59 6.81 4.31
C SER A 208 17.48 7.70 5.19
N ALA A 209 18.04 8.80 4.68
CA ALA A 209 19.03 9.60 5.42
C ALA A 209 18.46 10.24 6.69
N PHE A 210 17.19 10.64 6.65
CA PHE A 210 16.55 11.37 7.74
C PHE A 210 15.49 10.57 8.48
N ASN A 211 15.20 9.34 8.05
CA ASN A 211 14.03 8.57 8.52
C ASN A 211 12.84 9.49 8.74
N THR A 212 12.48 10.26 7.70
CA THR A 212 11.44 11.28 7.86
C THR A 212 10.19 10.61 8.46
N PRO A 213 9.47 11.28 9.38
CA PRO A 213 8.34 10.65 10.08
C PRO A 213 7.30 10.03 9.16
N ASN A 214 7.25 10.51 7.92
CA ASN A 214 6.33 10.08 6.87
C ASN A 214 6.98 9.21 5.78
N GLY A 215 8.30 8.96 5.86
CA GLY A 215 9.09 8.16 4.93
C GLY A 215 8.63 8.32 3.49
N GLU A 216 9.08 9.37 2.80
CA GLU A 216 8.68 9.61 1.40
C GLU A 216 8.75 8.30 0.61
N ARG A 217 7.59 7.88 0.12
CA ARG A 217 7.46 6.61 -0.58
C ARG A 217 7.98 6.79 -1.99
N ILE A 218 8.86 5.87 -2.38
CA ILE A 218 9.35 5.79 -3.74
C ILE A 218 8.29 5.04 -4.53
N THR A 219 7.62 5.73 -5.45
CA THR A 219 6.67 5.07 -6.36
C THR A 219 7.46 4.29 -7.40
N LEU A 220 7.13 3.01 -7.54
CA LEU A 220 7.75 2.07 -8.46
C LEU A 220 6.77 1.70 -9.56
N SER A 221 7.31 1.40 -10.73
CA SER A 221 6.51 0.95 -11.86
C SER A 221 6.07 -0.49 -11.68
N LEU A 222 4.76 -0.75 -11.82
CA LEU A 222 4.23 -2.11 -11.94
C LEU A 222 4.75 -2.82 -13.22
N VAL A 223 5.20 -2.05 -14.22
CA VAL A 223 5.84 -2.62 -15.42
C VAL A 223 7.19 -3.23 -15.07
N ASP A 224 7.99 -2.59 -14.21
CA ASP A 224 9.27 -3.17 -13.75
C ASP A 224 9.04 -4.46 -12.97
N LEU A 225 7.97 -4.50 -12.17
CA LEU A 225 7.55 -5.72 -11.48
C LEU A 225 7.16 -6.82 -12.48
N ALA A 226 6.40 -6.49 -13.52
CA ALA A 226 6.04 -7.46 -14.56
C ALA A 226 7.26 -7.96 -15.34
N LYS A 227 8.18 -7.08 -15.73
CA LYS A 227 9.47 -7.45 -16.36
C LYS A 227 10.25 -8.43 -15.50
N PHE A 228 10.35 -8.14 -14.20
CA PHE A 228 10.98 -9.03 -13.24
C PHE A 228 10.31 -10.42 -13.21
N TYR A 229 8.98 -10.48 -13.11
CA TYR A 229 8.26 -11.76 -13.11
C TYR A 229 8.44 -12.56 -14.41
N ILE A 230 8.35 -11.90 -15.56
CA ILE A 230 8.53 -12.52 -16.88
C ILE A 230 9.93 -13.13 -16.98
N SER A 231 10.96 -12.40 -16.54
CA SER A 231 12.36 -12.85 -16.63
C SER A 231 12.70 -14.07 -15.76
N ARG A 232 11.90 -14.37 -14.71
CA ARG A 232 12.21 -15.45 -13.76
C ARG A 232 11.45 -16.75 -13.98
N ASP A 233 10.21 -16.73 -14.46
CA ASP A 233 9.39 -17.96 -14.40
C ASP A 233 8.36 -18.19 -15.50
N GLY A 234 8.14 -17.30 -16.49
CA GLY A 234 7.25 -17.54 -17.64
C GLY A 234 5.75 -17.81 -17.38
N TYR A 235 5.37 -18.28 -16.18
CA TYR A 235 4.04 -18.82 -15.83
C TYR A 235 3.06 -17.73 -15.35
N LEU A 236 3.55 -16.56 -14.98
CA LEU A 236 2.74 -15.39 -14.58
C LEU A 236 2.43 -14.44 -15.75
N THR A 237 2.87 -14.75 -16.96
CA THR A 237 2.75 -13.91 -18.17
C THR A 237 1.31 -13.49 -18.46
N TYR A 238 0.38 -14.46 -18.54
CA TYR A 238 -1.02 -14.15 -18.90
C TYR A 238 -1.77 -13.36 -17.83
N ASN A 239 -1.48 -13.59 -16.55
CA ASN A 239 -2.13 -12.86 -15.46
C ASN A 239 -1.55 -11.44 -15.31
N MET A 240 -0.24 -11.25 -15.48
CA MET A 240 0.38 -9.94 -15.29
C MET A 240 0.00 -8.94 -16.37
N GLU A 241 -0.11 -9.35 -17.63
CA GLU A 241 -0.58 -8.47 -18.71
C GLU A 241 -2.01 -7.98 -18.44
N ARG A 242 -2.92 -8.91 -18.11
CA ARG A 242 -4.31 -8.58 -17.77
C ARG A 242 -4.39 -7.64 -16.56
N LEU A 243 -3.60 -7.91 -15.52
CA LEU A 243 -3.52 -7.07 -14.33
C LEU A 243 -3.02 -5.67 -14.66
N LEU A 244 -1.98 -5.55 -15.48
CA LEU A 244 -1.44 -4.27 -15.94
C LEU A 244 -2.45 -3.48 -16.77
N ILE A 245 -3.17 -4.14 -17.69
CA ILE A 245 -4.23 -3.50 -18.48
C ILE A 245 -5.38 -3.05 -17.58
N ALA A 246 -5.83 -3.91 -16.65
CA ALA A 246 -6.89 -3.56 -15.70
C ALA A 246 -6.48 -2.36 -14.84
N ASN A 247 -5.30 -2.41 -14.22
CA ASN A 247 -4.80 -1.33 -13.38
C ASN A 247 -4.59 -0.03 -14.18
N SER A 248 -4.10 -0.11 -15.42
CA SER A 248 -3.99 1.06 -16.30
C SER A 248 -5.35 1.67 -16.61
N LYS A 249 -6.39 0.87 -16.88
CA LYS A 249 -7.76 1.40 -17.04
C LYS A 249 -8.25 2.08 -15.75
N MET A 250 -7.97 1.50 -14.59
CA MET A 250 -8.37 2.06 -13.30
C MET A 250 -7.63 3.36 -12.98
N LEU A 251 -6.32 3.42 -13.19
CA LEU A 251 -5.52 4.63 -13.00
C LEU A 251 -6.01 5.79 -13.87
N LYS A 252 -6.40 5.53 -15.14
CA LYS A 252 -7.01 6.56 -16.02
C LYS A 252 -8.35 7.04 -15.47
N SER A 253 -9.19 6.09 -15.05
CA SER A 253 -10.48 6.40 -14.45
C SER A 253 -10.34 7.23 -13.18
N GLU A 254 -9.34 6.92 -12.33
CA GLU A 254 -9.06 7.69 -11.11
C GLU A 254 -8.51 9.07 -11.44
N ALA A 255 -7.60 9.20 -12.42
CA ALA A 255 -7.07 10.48 -12.84
C ALA A 255 -8.19 11.43 -13.32
N VAL A 256 -9.11 10.94 -14.15
CA VAL A 256 -10.28 11.71 -14.60
C VAL A 256 -11.12 12.16 -13.41
N ARG A 257 -11.51 11.21 -12.54
CA ARG A 257 -12.33 11.48 -11.35
C ARG A 257 -11.69 12.49 -10.40
N ILE A 258 -10.38 12.38 -10.17
CA ILE A 258 -9.62 13.29 -9.31
C ILE A 258 -9.54 14.68 -9.96
N ASN A 259 -9.35 14.75 -11.28
CA ASN A 259 -9.26 16.02 -11.99
C ASN A 259 -10.60 16.76 -12.05
N GLU A 260 -11.74 16.05 -12.12
CA GLU A 260 -13.09 16.61 -12.09
C GLU A 260 -13.40 17.40 -10.80
N ILE A 261 -12.64 17.17 -9.72
CA ILE A 261 -12.77 17.92 -8.46
C ILE A 261 -12.33 19.39 -8.63
N GLY A 262 -11.50 19.69 -9.64
CA GLY A 262 -11.11 21.06 -9.98
C GLY A 262 -10.08 21.71 -9.03
N ASP A 263 -9.45 20.94 -8.15
CA ASP A 263 -8.33 21.43 -7.33
C ASP A 263 -7.00 21.34 -8.10
N LYS A 264 -6.28 22.46 -8.21
CA LYS A 264 -5.02 22.55 -8.97
C LYS A 264 -3.94 21.57 -8.51
N ARG A 265 -3.87 21.25 -7.21
CA ARG A 265 -2.89 20.28 -6.67
C ARG A 265 -3.27 18.86 -7.09
N LEU A 266 -4.57 18.57 -7.12
CA LEU A 266 -5.11 17.30 -7.58
C LEU A 266 -4.95 17.11 -9.09
N SER A 267 -5.06 18.18 -9.90
CA SER A 267 -4.82 18.10 -11.35
C SER A 267 -3.39 17.63 -11.66
N LYS A 268 -2.37 18.19 -10.99
CA LYS A 268 -0.98 17.74 -11.17
C LYS A 268 -0.77 16.28 -10.74
N TYR A 269 -1.44 15.86 -9.67
CA TYR A 269 -1.43 14.46 -9.24
C TYR A 269 -2.08 13.55 -10.30
N ALA A 270 -3.25 13.93 -10.81
CA ALA A 270 -3.95 13.21 -11.87
C ALA A 270 -3.11 13.11 -13.16
N GLU A 271 -2.43 14.19 -13.55
CA GLU A 271 -1.49 14.17 -14.68
C GLU A 271 -0.35 13.16 -14.46
N SER A 272 0.19 13.08 -13.24
CA SER A 272 1.26 12.11 -12.93
C SER A 272 0.78 10.65 -13.05
N LEU A 273 -0.46 10.38 -12.65
CA LEU A 273 -1.07 9.08 -12.87
C LEU A 273 -1.15 8.80 -14.37
N MET A 274 -1.57 9.79 -15.16
CA MET A 274 -1.71 9.74 -16.63
C MET A 274 -0.37 9.51 -17.37
N THR A 275 0.77 9.93 -16.81
CA THR A 275 2.11 9.72 -17.40
C THR A 275 2.71 8.35 -17.12
N ASP A 276 2.35 7.70 -16.00
CA ASP A 276 2.81 6.33 -15.68
C ASP A 276 2.12 5.25 -16.56
N HIS A 277 1.25 5.66 -17.50
CA HIS A 277 0.49 4.77 -18.41
C HIS A 277 1.22 4.29 -19.66
N VAL A 278 2.54 4.36 -19.74
CA VAL A 278 3.31 3.72 -20.84
C VAL A 278 3.38 2.19 -20.65
N VAL A 279 2.30 1.60 -20.14
CA VAL A 279 2.11 0.16 -19.96
C VAL A 279 1.85 -0.50 -21.31
N HIS A 280 1.12 0.16 -22.22
CA HIS A 280 0.72 -0.49 -23.48
C HIS A 280 1.85 -0.60 -24.51
N GLU A 281 2.66 0.45 -24.67
CA GLU A 281 3.84 0.43 -25.56
C GLU A 281 4.93 -0.49 -25.00
N THR A 282 5.17 -0.46 -23.68
CA THR A 282 6.17 -1.36 -23.05
C THR A 282 5.74 -2.83 -23.12
N LEU A 283 4.45 -3.16 -23.04
CA LEU A 283 3.97 -4.56 -23.20
C LEU A 283 4.08 -5.05 -24.65
N LEU A 284 3.88 -4.17 -25.64
CA LEU A 284 4.10 -4.50 -27.05
C LEU A 284 5.60 -4.72 -27.35
N GLU A 285 6.49 -3.94 -26.75
CA GLU A 285 7.94 -4.16 -26.83
C GLU A 285 8.38 -5.46 -26.13
N LEU A 286 7.75 -5.82 -25.01
CA LEU A 286 8.02 -7.07 -24.29
C LEU A 286 7.55 -8.32 -25.06
N ASN A 287 6.44 -8.25 -25.79
CA ASN A 287 6.01 -9.33 -26.69
C ASN A 287 6.93 -9.46 -27.93
N ASN A 288 7.61 -8.38 -28.34
CA ASN A 288 8.57 -8.39 -29.44
C ASN A 288 10.00 -8.78 -29.02
N THR A 289 10.25 -8.99 -27.72
CA THR A 289 11.57 -9.35 -27.15
C THR A 289 11.57 -10.68 -26.39
N ALA A 290 10.43 -11.37 -26.31
CA ALA A 290 10.37 -12.78 -25.93
C ALA A 290 10.90 -13.65 -27.10
N PRO A 291 11.81 -14.60 -26.86
CA PRO A 291 12.31 -15.51 -27.90
C PRO A 291 11.22 -16.47 -28.42
#